data_AF-A0A939UM36-F1
#
_entry.id   AF-A0A939UM36-F1
#
_cell.length_a   1.000
_cell.length_b   1.000
_cell.length_c   1.000
_cell.angle_alpha   90.00
_cell.angle_beta   90.00
_cell.angle_gamma   90.00
#
_symmetry.space_group_name_H-M   'P 1'
#
loop_
_entity.id
_entity.type
_entity.pdbx_description
1 polymer ?
#
loop_
_entity_poly.entity_id
_entity_poly.type
_entity_poly.pdbx_seq_one_letter_code
_entity_poly.pdbx_strand_id
1 'polypeptide(L)'
;DISFRYPLQFKAPVYCFTNTYQKRRFSKNPRIVTYLDGPFFADESLGSKEARLDLRNRVYEAMKARSLNSNVELIQYIKKEKSDD
;
A
#
# COMPACT_ATOMS: atom_id res chain seq x y z
N ASP A 1 10.28 0.86 6.22
CA ASP A 1 10.14 1.53 7.52
C ASP A 1 10.56 3.00 7.48
N ILE A 2 11.67 3.36 6.82
CA ILE A 2 12.20 4.74 6.77
C ILE A 2 11.13 5.78 6.36
N SER A 3 10.25 5.45 5.40
CA SER A 3 9.16 6.33 4.92
C SER A 3 8.14 6.75 6.00
N PHE A 4 8.06 6.03 7.13
CA PHE A 4 7.13 6.30 8.23
C PHE A 4 7.76 7.09 9.38
N ARG A 5 8.98 7.60 9.21
CA ARG A 5 9.66 8.44 10.21
C ARG A 5 8.92 9.75 10.48
N TYR A 6 8.49 10.47 9.44
CA TYR A 6 7.87 11.78 9.59
C TYR A 6 6.51 11.75 10.30
N PRO A 7 5.59 10.82 9.99
CA PRO A 7 4.36 10.69 10.76
C PRO A 7 4.58 10.49 12.26
N LEU A 8 5.59 9.70 12.65
CA LEU A 8 5.98 9.54 14.05
C LEU A 8 6.50 10.85 14.65
N GLN A 9 7.44 11.50 13.96
CA GLN A 9 8.11 12.70 14.47
C GLN A 9 7.14 13.87 14.66
N PHE A 10 6.19 14.04 13.73
CA PHE A 10 5.24 15.15 13.73
C PHE A 10 3.86 14.77 14.29
N LYS A 11 3.70 13.53 14.79
CA LYS A 11 2.41 13.00 15.28
C LYS A 11 1.28 13.21 14.26
N ALA A 12 1.61 13.09 12.98
CA ALA A 12 0.69 13.39 11.88
C ALA A 12 -0.08 12.12 11.47
N PRO A 13 -1.36 12.25 11.10
CA PRO A 13 -2.13 11.13 10.58
C PRO A 13 -1.58 10.66 9.23
N VAL A 14 -1.52 9.35 9.04
CA VAL A 14 -1.22 8.74 7.74
C VAL A 14 -2.52 8.31 7.07
N TYR A 15 -2.62 8.55 5.78
CA TYR A 15 -3.62 7.98 4.91
C TYR A 15 -2.93 7.17 3.82
N CYS A 16 -3.56 6.10 3.35
CA CYS A 16 -3.07 5.37 2.19
C CYS A 16 -4.13 5.29 1.09
N PHE A 17 -3.65 5.39 -0.14
CA PHE A 17 -4.44 5.16 -1.33
C PHE A 17 -4.12 3.80 -1.92
N THR A 18 -5.14 2.99 -2.18
CA THR A 18 -4.99 1.73 -2.92
C THR A 18 -5.80 1.78 -4.19
N ASN A 19 -5.11 1.75 -5.33
CA ASN A 19 -5.74 1.65 -6.62
C ASN A 19 -5.93 0.18 -6.98
N THR A 20 -7.15 -0.17 -7.39
CA THR A 20 -7.50 -1.49 -7.90
C THR A 20 -8.07 -1.37 -9.30
N TYR A 21 -7.84 -2.41 -10.09
CA TYR A 21 -8.26 -2.45 -11.48
C TYR A 21 -9.42 -3.43 -11.64
N GLN A 22 -10.50 -2.94 -12.23
CA GLN A 22 -11.71 -3.72 -12.47
C GLN A 22 -12.00 -3.81 -13.97
N LYS A 23 -12.17 -5.04 -14.46
CA LYS A 23 -12.55 -5.36 -15.84
C LYS A 23 -13.89 -4.74 -16.19
N ARG A 24 -13.97 -4.11 -17.36
CA ARG A 24 -15.23 -3.56 -17.92
C ARG A 24 -15.79 -4.52 -18.97
N ARG A 25 -17.11 -4.59 -19.10
CA ARG A 25 -17.79 -5.48 -20.06
C ARG A 25 -17.54 -5.12 -21.53
N PHE A 26 -17.48 -3.82 -21.85
CA PHE A 26 -17.45 -3.31 -23.23
C PHE A 26 -16.20 -2.47 -23.56
N SER A 27 -15.23 -2.39 -22.65
CA SER A 27 -14.02 -1.57 -22.82
C SER A 27 -12.78 -2.40 -22.52
N LYS A 28 -11.75 -2.26 -23.35
CA LYS A 28 -10.42 -2.84 -23.12
C LYS A 28 -9.69 -2.17 -21.95
N ASN A 29 -9.98 -0.89 -21.70
CA ASN A 29 -9.43 -0.14 -20.57
C ASN A 29 -10.19 -0.49 -19.29
N PRO A 30 -9.52 -0.89 -18.21
CA PRO A 30 -10.19 -1.19 -16.94
C PRO A 30 -10.67 0.07 -16.24
N ARG A 31 -11.61 -0.10 -15.30
CA ARG A 31 -11.97 0.92 -14.32
C ARG A 31 -10.93 0.92 -13.20
N ILE A 32 -10.43 2.09 -12.84
CA ILE A 32 -9.62 2.28 -11.65
C ILE A 32 -10.55 2.64 -10.49
N VAL A 33 -10.43 1.95 -9.38
CA VAL A 33 -11.12 2.27 -8.11
C VAL A 33 -10.05 2.55 -7.07
N THR A 34 -10.07 3.77 -6.52
CA THR A 34 -9.16 4.23 -5.48
C THR A 34 -9.84 4.12 -4.12
N TYR A 35 -9.27 3.32 -3.23
CA TYR A 35 -9.66 3.27 -1.83
C TYR A 35 -8.79 4.25 -1.03
N LEU A 36 -9.41 4.98 -0.13
CA LEU A 36 -8.75 5.84 0.86
C LEU A 36 -8.97 5.21 2.23
N ASP A 37 -7.89 4.79 2.88
CA ASP A 37 -7.92 4.23 4.23
C ASP A 37 -7.12 5.14 5.18
N GLY A 38 -7.56 5.22 6.44
CA GLY A 38 -6.98 6.07 7.49
C GLY A 38 -8.07 6.83 8.26
N PRO A 39 -7.68 7.74 9.16
CA PRO A 39 -6.29 8.06 9.54
C PRO A 39 -5.64 6.93 10.36
N PHE A 40 -4.35 6.70 10.13
CA PHE A 40 -3.51 5.85 10.96
C PHE A 40 -2.55 6.71 11.79
N PHE A 41 -2.53 6.50 13.11
CA PHE A 41 -1.61 7.17 14.03
C PHE A 41 -0.56 6.20 14.55
N ALA A 42 0.63 6.73 14.89
CA ALA A 42 1.65 5.95 15.59
C ALA A 42 1.16 5.59 16.99
N ASP A 43 1.51 4.39 17.47
CA ASP A 43 1.27 4.02 18.86
C ASP A 43 2.32 4.69 19.76
N GLU A 44 1.89 5.61 20.62
CA GLU A 44 2.77 6.34 21.53
C GLU A 44 3.22 5.51 22.74
N SER A 45 2.62 4.33 22.97
CA SER A 45 3.03 3.41 24.03
C SER A 45 4.27 2.59 23.67
N LEU A 46 4.62 2.52 22.38
CA LEU A 46 5.74 1.74 21.86
C LEU A 46 7.02 2.57 21.72
N GLY A 47 8.17 1.89 21.70
CA GLY A 47 9.44 2.53 21.36
C GLY A 47 9.44 3.05 19.91
N SER A 48 10.17 4.14 19.63
CA SER A 48 10.13 4.82 18.30
C SER A 48 10.36 3.89 17.10
N LYS A 49 11.19 2.85 17.23
CA LYS A 49 11.44 1.88 16.15
C LYS A 49 10.24 0.94 15.95
N GLU A 50 9.64 0.48 17.03
CA GLU A 50 8.48 -0.42 17.03
C GLU A 50 7.22 0.29 16.56
N ALA A 51 6.95 1.49 17.09
CA ALA A 51 5.84 2.34 16.65
C ALA A 51 5.89 2.61 15.13
N ARG A 52 7.09 2.76 14.57
CA ARG A 52 7.28 2.99 13.13
C ARG A 52 6.95 1.75 12.31
N LEU A 53 7.47 0.60 12.74
CA LEU A 53 7.24 -0.68 12.10
C LEU A 53 5.76 -1.07 12.17
N ASP A 54 5.12 -0.88 13.32
CA ASP A 54 3.69 -1.10 13.52
C ASP A 54 2.84 -0.24 12.57
N LEU A 55 3.07 1.08 12.58
CA LEU A 55 2.34 2.00 11.71
C LEU A 55 2.51 1.62 10.24
N ARG A 56 3.74 1.30 9.82
CA ARG A 56 4.03 0.84 8.46
C ARG A 56 3.27 -0.45 8.13
N ASN A 57 3.24 -1.40 9.05
CA ASN A 57 2.62 -2.71 8.84
C ASN A 57 1.10 -2.58 8.75
N ARG A 58 0.45 -1.80 9.61
CA ARG A 58 -0.99 -1.55 9.53
C ARG A 58 -1.39 -0.90 8.21
N VAL A 59 -0.64 0.08 7.74
CA VAL A 59 -0.86 0.69 6.43
C VAL A 59 -0.65 -0.32 5.30
N TYR A 60 0.43 -1.10 5.34
CA TYR A 60 0.70 -2.12 4.34
C TYR A 60 -0.39 -3.20 4.27
N GLU A 61 -0.86 -3.71 5.41
CA GLU A 61 -1.91 -4.72 5.45
C GLU A 61 -3.26 -4.16 4.97
N ALA A 62 -3.58 -2.90 5.27
CA ALA A 62 -4.75 -2.23 4.69
C ALA A 62 -4.68 -2.19 3.16
N MET A 63 -3.54 -1.75 2.60
CA MET A 63 -3.33 -1.73 1.16
C MET A 63 -3.40 -3.13 0.54
N LYS A 64 -2.82 -4.14 1.19
CA LYS A 64 -2.84 -5.53 0.74
C LYS A 64 -4.26 -6.12 0.78
N ALA A 65 -5.05 -5.81 1.80
CA ALA A 65 -6.45 -6.23 1.86
C ALA A 65 -7.27 -5.61 0.72
N ARG A 66 -7.06 -4.32 0.43
CA ARG A 66 -7.72 -3.65 -0.70
C ARG A 66 -7.28 -4.17 -2.05
N SER A 67 -6.01 -4.54 -2.22
CA SER A 67 -5.47 -4.98 -3.52
C SER A 67 -6.16 -6.24 -4.07
N LEU A 68 -6.70 -7.10 -3.18
CA LEU A 68 -7.51 -8.28 -3.51
C LEU A 68 -8.79 -7.93 -4.31
N ASN A 69 -9.24 -6.68 -4.30
CA ASN A 69 -10.39 -6.24 -5.11
C ASN A 69 -10.06 -6.02 -6.59
N SER A 70 -8.79 -6.16 -7.00
CA SER A 70 -8.42 -6.15 -8.42
C SER A 70 -8.82 -7.46 -9.07
N ASN A 71 -9.53 -7.40 -10.19
CA ASN A 71 -10.02 -8.59 -10.90
C ASN A 71 -9.45 -8.72 -12.32
N VAL A 72 -8.46 -7.89 -12.66
CA VAL A 72 -7.74 -7.92 -13.93
C VAL A 72 -6.29 -7.53 -13.69
N GLU A 73 -5.38 -8.24 -14.34
CA GLU A 73 -3.95 -7.95 -14.38
C GLU A 73 -3.62 -7.30 -15.74
N LEU A 74 -3.07 -6.09 -15.73
CA LEU A 74 -2.69 -5.36 -16.96
C LEU A 74 -1.21 -5.48 -17.30
N ILE A 75 -0.37 -5.57 -16.26
CA ILE A 75 1.09 -5.58 -16.39
C ILE A 75 1.59 -6.65 -15.43
N GLN A 76 2.35 -7.60 -15.97
CA GLN A 76 3.02 -8.65 -15.20
C GLN A 76 4.51 -8.33 -15.15
N TYR A 77 5.05 -8.15 -13.94
CA TYR A 77 6.48 -7.94 -13.73
C TYR A 77 7.14 -9.28 -13.45
N ILE A 78 8.00 -9.73 -14.37
CA ILE A 78 8.75 -10.98 -14.23
C ILE A 78 10.22 -10.63 -13.99
N LYS A 79 10.79 -11.17 -12.92
CA LYS A 79 12.23 -11.01 -12.63
C LYS A 79 13.03 -11.69 -13.72
N LYS A 80 13.87 -10.94 -14.43
CA LYS A 80 14.81 -11.52 -15.39
C LYS A 80 15.86 -12.33 -14.64
N GLU A 81 16.10 -13.57 -15.05
CA GLU A 81 17.23 -14.35 -14.56
C GLU A 81 18.53 -13.68 -14.99
N LYS A 82 19.57 -13.76 -14.15
CA LYS A 82 20.89 -13.24 -14.53
C LYS A 82 21.44 -14.16 -15.62
N SER A 83 21.65 -13.64 -16.81
CA SER A 83 22.52 -14.27 -17.80
C SER A 83 23.96 -14.10 -17.34
N ASP A 84 24.69 -15.20 -17.19
CA ASP A 84 26.13 -15.20 -16.96
C ASP A 84 26.85 -14.90 -18.29
N ASP A 85 26.78 -13.64 -18.74
CA ASP A 85 27.61 -13.09 -19.83
C ASP A 85 28.64 -12.09 -19.26
#